data_AF-A0A934K0K3-F1
#
_entry.id   AF-A0A934K0K3-F1
#
_cell.length_a   1.000
_cell.length_b   1.000
_cell.length_c   1.000
_cell.angle_alpha   90.00
_cell.angle_beta   90.00
_cell.angle_gamma   90.00
#
_symmetry.space_group_name_H-M   'P 1'
#
loop_
_entity.id
_entity.type
_entity.pdbx_description
1 polymer ?
#
loop_
_entity_poly.entity_id
_entity_poly.type
_entity_poly.pdbx_seq_one_letter_code
_entity_poly.pdbx_strand_id
1 'polypeptide(L)'
;DLEMCLDVMRRFDHDLEQFLHANWSLHERIAAVTPNDLARAMYVALMRCIAELSVRADPETYSTSSDYLAERMVKHEELVAAIRLGDEERVRAAVAAHGGDAESGVVNGGSERLSAAVEHVLPDGAPVKLGVADQ
;
A
#
# COMPACT_ATOMS: atom_id res chain seq x y z
N ASP A 1 -0.11 15.98 13.60
CA ASP A 1 0.70 15.15 14.52
C ASP A 1 0.40 13.69 14.21
N LEU A 2 1.37 12.78 14.25
CA LEU A 2 1.16 11.36 13.91
C LEU A 2 0.28 10.66 14.96
N GLU A 3 0.46 10.99 16.23
CA GLU A 3 -0.36 10.42 17.33
C GLU A 3 -1.84 10.83 17.19
N MET A 4 -2.09 12.09 16.87
CA MET A 4 -3.45 12.56 16.61
C MET A 4 -4.10 11.83 15.42
N CYS A 5 -3.33 11.49 14.38
CA CYS A 5 -3.85 10.69 13.27
C CYS A 5 -4.19 9.25 13.70
N LEU A 6 -3.37 8.62 14.54
CA LEU A 6 -3.68 7.30 15.12
C LEU A 6 -4.94 7.34 16.00
N ASP A 7 -5.09 8.38 16.83
CA ASP A 7 -6.25 8.52 17.69
C ASP A 7 -7.55 8.67 16.89
N VAL A 8 -7.52 9.37 15.76
CA VAL A 8 -8.66 9.46 14.85
C VAL A 8 -8.96 8.09 14.23
N MET A 9 -7.94 7.39 13.75
CA MET A 9 -8.08 6.04 13.17
C MET A 9 -8.67 5.04 14.17
N ARG A 10 -8.19 5.05 15.42
CA ARG A 10 -8.67 4.17 16.49
C ARG A 10 -10.15 4.40 16.84
N ARG A 11 -10.68 5.61 16.68
CA ARG A 11 -12.10 5.92 16.95
C ARG A 11 -13.06 5.22 15.98
N PHE A 12 -12.58 4.78 14.84
CA PHE A 12 -13.36 4.13 13.79
C PHE A 12 -13.07 2.62 13.72
N ASP A 13 -12.69 1.99 14.83
CA ASP A 13 -12.38 0.55 14.92
C ASP A 13 -13.55 -0.40 14.56
N HIS A 14 -14.75 0.14 14.32
CA HIS A 14 -15.97 -0.56 13.93
C HIS A 14 -16.60 -0.02 12.64
N ASP A 15 -16.00 0.98 12.00
CA ASP A 15 -16.48 1.61 10.77
C ASP A 15 -15.38 1.56 9.72
N LEU A 16 -15.47 0.59 8.81
CA LEU A 16 -14.44 0.34 7.80
C LEU A 16 -14.15 1.58 6.95
N GLU A 17 -15.20 2.25 6.46
CA GLU A 17 -15.05 3.39 5.55
C GLU A 17 -14.29 4.51 6.27
N GLN A 18 -14.76 4.88 7.46
CA GLN A 18 -14.16 5.94 8.25
C GLN A 18 -12.74 5.57 8.73
N PHE A 19 -12.50 4.30 9.02
CA PHE A 19 -11.18 3.77 9.35
C PHE A 19 -10.21 3.91 8.17
N LEU A 20 -10.63 3.55 6.95
CA LEU A 20 -9.80 3.68 5.75
C LEU A 20 -9.51 5.13 5.41
N HIS A 21 -10.49 6.03 5.57
CA HIS A 21 -10.25 7.48 5.43
C HIS A 21 -9.22 8.02 6.44
N ALA A 22 -9.32 7.61 7.71
CA ALA A 22 -8.36 7.97 8.73
C ALA A 22 -6.97 7.37 8.46
N ASN A 23 -6.91 6.13 7.96
CA ASN A 23 -5.69 5.46 7.53
C ASN A 23 -4.99 6.23 6.39
N TRP A 24 -5.70 6.63 5.33
CA TRP A 24 -5.10 7.43 4.25
C TRP A 24 -4.58 8.77 4.77
N SER A 25 -5.32 9.42 5.66
CA SER A 25 -4.88 10.67 6.30
C SER A 25 -3.59 10.50 7.10
N LEU A 26 -3.43 9.37 7.81
CA LEU A 26 -2.19 9.02 8.50
C LEU A 26 -1.04 8.83 7.51
N HIS A 27 -1.27 8.11 6.42
CA HIS A 27 -0.27 7.91 5.36
C HIS A 27 0.17 9.23 4.70
N GLU A 28 -0.75 10.15 4.40
CA GLU A 28 -0.41 11.49 3.92
C GLU A 28 0.44 12.26 4.95
N ARG A 29 0.14 12.13 6.25
CA ARG A 29 0.92 12.76 7.32
C ARG A 29 2.33 12.18 7.44
N ILE A 30 2.50 10.86 7.27
CA ILE A 30 3.81 10.19 7.22
C ILE A 30 4.62 10.71 6.03
N ALA A 31 4.01 10.84 4.85
CA ALA A 31 4.68 11.45 3.71
C ALA A 31 5.08 12.90 3.99
N ALA A 32 4.24 13.67 4.69
CA ALA A 32 4.56 15.06 5.03
C ALA A 32 5.76 15.23 5.97
N VAL A 33 6.19 14.19 6.70
CA VAL A 33 7.40 14.24 7.54
C VAL A 33 8.66 13.75 6.83
N THR A 34 8.56 13.23 5.60
CA THR A 34 9.75 12.80 4.86
C THR A 34 10.54 14.01 4.36
N PRO A 35 11.89 14.01 4.49
CA PRO A 35 12.73 15.06 3.94
C PRO A 35 12.88 14.97 2.41
N ASN A 36 12.44 13.86 1.78
CA ASN A 36 12.54 13.67 0.33
C ASN A 36 11.28 14.17 -0.38
N ASP A 37 11.38 15.32 -1.04
CA ASP A 37 10.26 15.98 -1.71
C ASP A 37 9.63 15.17 -2.85
N LEU A 38 10.46 14.47 -3.63
CA LEU A 38 9.98 13.61 -4.72
C LEU A 38 9.21 12.41 -4.17
N ALA A 39 9.78 11.73 -3.16
CA ALA A 39 9.12 10.60 -2.50
C ALA A 39 7.79 11.04 -1.86
N ARG A 40 7.77 12.21 -1.21
CA ARG A 40 6.53 12.80 -0.66
C ARG A 40 5.46 12.98 -1.73
N ALA A 41 5.80 13.61 -2.85
CA ALA A 41 4.86 13.89 -3.93
C ALA A 41 4.31 12.60 -4.55
N MET A 42 5.18 11.64 -4.84
CA MET A 42 4.79 10.34 -5.38
C MET A 42 3.87 9.58 -4.42
N TYR A 43 4.23 9.54 -3.14
CA TYR A 43 3.46 8.82 -2.14
C TYR A 43 2.06 9.41 -1.96
N VAL A 44 1.93 10.73 -1.85
CA VAL A 44 0.63 11.40 -1.75
C VAL A 44 -0.23 11.14 -3.00
N ALA A 45 0.35 11.20 -4.20
CA ALA A 45 -0.38 10.91 -5.42
C ALA A 45 -0.91 9.46 -5.45
N LEU A 46 -0.07 8.49 -5.07
CA LEU A 46 -0.46 7.08 -4.98
C LEU A 46 -1.57 6.85 -3.95
N MET A 47 -1.48 7.47 -2.77
CA MET A 47 -2.50 7.34 -1.74
C MET A 47 -3.87 7.86 -2.18
N ARG A 48 -3.90 8.99 -2.90
CA ARG A 48 -5.14 9.55 -3.44
C ARG A 48 -5.77 8.63 -4.49
N CYS A 49 -4.97 8.06 -5.38
CA CYS A 49 -5.45 7.07 -6.34
C CYS A 49 -6.06 5.84 -5.65
N ILE A 50 -5.40 5.32 -4.60
CA ILE A 50 -5.90 4.18 -3.83
C ILE A 50 -7.22 4.54 -3.13
N ALA A 51 -7.30 5.71 -2.50
CA ALA A 51 -8.51 6.18 -1.84
C ALA A 51 -9.71 6.24 -2.80
N GLU A 52 -9.51 6.84 -3.98
CA GLU A 52 -10.55 6.94 -5.00
C GLU A 52 -11.00 5.58 -5.57
N LEU A 53 -10.08 4.62 -5.70
CA LEU A 53 -10.38 3.28 -6.20
C LEU A 53 -11.09 2.43 -5.14
N SER A 54 -10.70 2.55 -3.86
CA SER A 54 -11.30 1.82 -2.76
C SER A 54 -12.74 2.26 -2.47
N VAL A 55 -13.06 3.56 -2.57
CA VAL A 55 -14.44 4.07 -2.42
C VAL A 55 -15.38 3.51 -3.50
N ARG A 56 -14.86 3.09 -4.66
CA ARG A 56 -15.65 2.52 -5.75
C ARG A 56 -15.82 1.00 -5.64
N ALA A 57 -15.11 0.34 -4.74
CA ALA A 57 -15.27 -1.09 -4.47
C ALA A 57 -16.48 -1.28 -3.54
N ASP A 58 -17.40 -2.17 -3.91
CA ASP A 58 -18.70 -2.34 -3.25
C ASP A 58 -18.55 -2.85 -1.80
N PRO A 59 -19.01 -2.09 -0.78
CA PRO A 59 -18.94 -2.49 0.63
C PRO A 59 -19.76 -3.75 0.94
N GLU A 60 -20.77 -4.13 0.13
CA GLU A 60 -21.53 -5.37 0.37
C GLU A 60 -20.69 -6.65 0.16
N THR A 61 -19.55 -6.54 -0.53
CA THR A 61 -18.70 -7.70 -0.84
C THR A 61 -17.74 -8.07 0.32
N TYR A 62 -17.55 -7.16 1.28
CA TYR A 62 -16.58 -7.35 2.37
C TYR A 62 -17.23 -7.12 3.73
N SER A 63 -17.74 -8.20 4.33
CA SER A 63 -17.91 -8.29 5.78
C SER A 63 -16.52 -8.15 6.43
N THR A 64 -16.07 -6.93 6.67
CA THR A 64 -14.80 -6.72 7.38
C THR A 64 -14.97 -7.13 8.83
N SER A 65 -14.23 -8.18 9.23
CA SER A 65 -14.15 -8.58 10.63
C SER A 65 -13.53 -7.46 11.47
N SER A 66 -14.05 -7.25 12.68
CA SER A 66 -13.41 -6.41 13.71
C SER A 66 -11.93 -6.78 13.92
N ASP A 67 -11.57 -8.05 13.70
CA ASP A 67 -10.20 -8.54 13.82
C ASP A 67 -9.27 -7.92 12.75
N TYR A 68 -9.78 -7.68 11.54
CA TYR A 68 -9.00 -7.04 10.47
C TYR A 68 -8.65 -5.60 10.84
N LEU A 69 -9.63 -4.83 11.34
CA LEU A 69 -9.40 -3.45 11.77
C LEU A 69 -8.42 -3.39 12.95
N ALA A 70 -8.57 -4.31 13.91
CA ALA A 70 -7.66 -4.43 15.05
C ALA A 70 -6.21 -4.77 14.63
N GLU A 71 -6.02 -5.78 13.78
CA GLU A 71 -4.70 -6.15 13.27
C GLU A 71 -4.05 -4.97 12.51
N ARG A 72 -4.85 -4.30 11.68
CA ARG A 72 -4.39 -3.13 10.92
C ARG A 72 -4.02 -1.99 11.85
N MET A 73 -4.78 -1.75 12.92
CA MET A 73 -4.45 -0.73 13.93
C MET A 73 -3.08 -1.00 14.56
N VAL A 74 -2.80 -2.23 14.99
CA VAL A 74 -1.50 -2.62 15.59
C VAL A 74 -0.33 -2.35 14.65
N LYS A 75 -0.47 -2.70 13.36
CA LYS A 75 0.54 -2.43 12.33
C LYS A 75 0.87 -0.92 12.22
N HIS A 76 -0.13 -0.05 12.34
CA HIS A 76 0.07 1.40 12.24
C HIS A 76 0.62 2.02 13.53
N GLU A 77 0.23 1.51 14.70
CA GLU A 77 0.81 1.92 15.98
C GLU A 77 2.31 1.65 16.01
N GLU A 78 2.72 0.44 15.59
CA GLU A 78 4.13 0.05 15.52
C GLU A 78 4.92 0.91 14.52
N LEU A 79 4.36 1.18 13.34
CA LEU A 79 4.98 2.04 12.34
C LEU A 79 5.21 3.46 12.88
N VAL A 80 4.20 4.06 13.49
CA VAL A 80 4.31 5.42 14.05
C VAL A 80 5.29 5.46 15.22
N ALA A 81 5.27 4.46 16.10
CA ALA A 81 6.24 4.35 17.20
C ALA A 81 7.68 4.32 16.66
N ALA A 82 7.94 3.50 15.64
CA ALA A 82 9.25 3.41 15.01
C ALA A 82 9.70 4.75 14.38
N ILE A 83 8.81 5.43 13.65
CA ILE A 83 9.09 6.73 13.04
C ILE A 83 9.41 7.78 14.11
N ARG A 84 8.65 7.82 15.22
CA ARG A 84 8.86 8.79 16.30
C ARG A 84 10.19 8.60 17.03
N LEU A 85 10.65 7.35 17.14
CA LEU A 85 11.95 7.03 17.72
C LEU A 85 13.11 7.30 16.76
N GLY A 86 12.84 7.52 15.46
CA GLY A 86 13.88 7.63 14.44
C GLY A 86 14.62 6.32 14.18
N ASP A 87 14.01 5.18 14.50
CA ASP A 87 14.62 3.86 14.39
C ASP A 87 14.40 3.29 12.98
N GLU A 88 15.36 3.52 12.09
CA GLU A 88 15.27 3.13 10.68
C GLU A 88 15.16 1.61 10.46
N GLU A 89 15.72 0.80 11.34
CA GLU A 89 15.61 -0.66 11.26
C GLU A 89 14.19 -1.10 11.61
N ARG A 90 13.67 -0.57 12.72
CA ARG A 90 12.30 -0.84 13.16
C ARG A 90 11.26 -0.31 12.16
N VAL A 91 11.51 0.84 11.54
CA VAL A 91 10.65 1.36 10.46
C VAL A 91 10.62 0.39 9.27
N ARG A 92 11.78 -0.12 8.83
CA ARG A 92 11.83 -1.10 7.74
C ARG A 92 11.08 -2.40 8.09
N ALA A 93 11.24 -2.90 9.31
CA ALA A 93 10.52 -4.07 9.79
C ALA A 93 8.99 -3.82 9.84
N ALA A 94 8.58 -2.67 10.38
CA ALA A 94 7.17 -2.28 10.46
C ALA A 94 6.53 -2.13 9.07
N VAL A 95 7.23 -1.51 8.11
CA VAL A 95 6.77 -1.39 6.71
C VAL A 95 6.63 -2.77 6.05
N ALA A 96 7.58 -3.68 6.26
CA ALA A 96 7.50 -5.04 5.73
C ALA A 96 6.31 -5.82 6.31
N ALA A 97 6.05 -5.69 7.61
CA ALA A 97 4.90 -6.29 8.27
C ALA A 97 3.56 -5.65 7.85
N HIS A 98 3.57 -4.34 7.53
CA HIS A 98 2.39 -3.58 7.10
C HIS A 98 1.91 -4.00 5.70
N GLY A 99 2.84 -4.23 4.76
CA GLY A 99 2.53 -4.66 3.38
C GLY A 99 2.13 -6.13 3.25
N GLY A 100 2.25 -6.92 4.32
CA GLY A 100 1.94 -8.34 4.35
C GLY A 100 0.43 -8.63 4.37
N ASP A 101 -0.23 -8.42 3.23
CA ASP A 101 -1.54 -9.00 2.84
C ASP A 101 -1.49 -9.54 1.40
N ALA A 102 -0.30 -9.85 0.86
CA ALA A 102 -0.19 -10.49 -0.46
C ALA A 102 -0.62 -11.98 -0.46
N GLU A 103 -0.79 -12.59 0.72
CA GLU A 103 -1.25 -13.99 0.88
C GLU A 103 -2.49 -14.18 1.78
N SER A 104 -3.11 -13.11 2.31
CA SER A 104 -4.39 -13.24 3.03
C SER A 104 -5.54 -12.99 2.06
N GLY A 105 -6.05 -14.09 1.51
CA GLY A 105 -7.00 -14.10 0.40
C GLY A 105 -8.36 -13.49 0.72
N VAL A 106 -8.65 -12.35 0.11
CA VAL A 106 -9.99 -12.00 -0.41
C VAL A 106 -9.84 -11.23 -1.73
N VAL A 107 -9.29 -11.90 -2.74
CA VAL A 107 -9.39 -11.47 -4.15
C VAL A 107 -9.73 -12.70 -5.00
N ASN A 108 -10.95 -13.23 -4.85
CA ASN A 108 -11.51 -14.18 -5.80
C ASN A 108 -12.59 -13.47 -6.60
N GLY A 109 -12.16 -12.78 -7.67
CA GLY A 109 -13.05 -12.02 -8.54
C GLY A 109 -12.32 -11.03 -9.44
N GLY A 110 -11.31 -11.49 -10.19
CA GLY A 110 -10.70 -10.62 -11.23
C GLY A 110 -9.32 -11.00 -11.75
N SER A 111 -8.62 -11.95 -11.10
CA SER A 111 -7.24 -12.29 -11.47
C SER A 111 -7.11 -13.04 -12.81
N GLU A 112 -8.16 -13.69 -13.31
CA GLU A 112 -8.08 -14.47 -14.54
C GLU A 112 -7.99 -13.64 -15.84
N ARG A 113 -8.25 -12.32 -15.80
CA ARG A 113 -8.22 -11.48 -17.03
C ARG A 113 -6.94 -10.68 -17.23
N LEU A 114 -6.08 -10.54 -16.23
CA LEU A 114 -4.82 -9.79 -16.39
C LEU A 114 -3.64 -10.69 -16.74
N SER A 115 -3.66 -11.97 -16.32
CA SER A 115 -2.59 -12.93 -16.68
C SER A 115 -2.58 -13.26 -18.18
N ALA A 116 -3.75 -13.28 -18.83
CA ALA A 116 -3.85 -13.57 -20.26
C ALA A 116 -3.36 -12.43 -21.19
N ALA A 117 -3.20 -11.21 -20.66
CA ALA A 117 -2.78 -10.05 -21.46
C ALA A 117 -1.25 -9.87 -21.53
N VAL A 118 -0.50 -10.52 -20.65
CA VAL A 118 0.97 -10.41 -20.60
C VAL A 118 1.67 -11.52 -21.39
N GLU A 119 1.02 -12.67 -21.61
CA GLU A 119 1.62 -13.79 -22.35
C GLU A 119 1.58 -13.67 -23.88
N HIS A 120 0.92 -12.66 -24.46
CA HIS A 120 0.76 -12.54 -25.93
C HIS A 120 1.62 -11.46 -26.61
N VAL A 121 2.58 -10.86 -25.90
CA VAL A 121 3.51 -9.91 -26.52
C VAL A 121 4.93 -10.25 -26.09
N LEU A 122 5.56 -11.14 -26.87
CA LEU A 122 6.97 -11.11 -27.31
C LEU A 122 7.21 -12.35 -28.21
N PRO A 123 7.36 -12.20 -29.54
CA PRO A 123 7.74 -13.31 -30.39
C PRO A 123 9.24 -13.61 -30.26
N ASP A 124 9.50 -14.89 -30.03
CA ASP A 124 10.66 -15.71 -30.35
C ASP A 124 12.05 -15.06 -30.42
N GLY A 125 12.93 -15.54 -29.55
CA GLY A 125 14.33 -15.16 -29.49
C GLY A 125 15.11 -15.56 -30.74
N ALA A 126 15.70 -14.58 -31.40
CA ALA A 126 16.86 -14.78 -32.27
C ALA A 126 18.08 -14.04 -31.67
N PRO A 127 19.25 -14.68 -31.58
CA PRO A 127 20.45 -14.04 -31.05
C PRO A 127 21.00 -13.02 -32.05
N VAL A 128 21.18 -11.78 -31.60
CA VAL A 128 21.86 -10.72 -32.36
C VAL A 128 23.35 -11.06 -32.48
N LYS A 129 23.80 -11.36 -33.71
CA LYS A 129 25.23 -11.42 -34.03
C LYS A 129 25.76 -10.00 -34.15
N LEU A 130 26.64 -9.61 -33.24
CA LEU A 130 27.44 -8.40 -33.33
C LEU A 130 28.53 -8.62 -34.40
N GLY A 131 28.33 -8.08 -35.59
CA GLY A 131 29.36 -8.03 -36.63
C GLY A 131 30.27 -6.83 -36.40
N VAL A 132 31.52 -7.10 -36.05
CA VAL A 132 32.64 -6.15 -36.14
C VAL A 132 33.42 -6.49 -37.41
N ALA A 133 33.54 -5.52 -38.33
CA ALA A 133 34.72 -5.21 -39.17
C ALA A 133 34.24 -4.27 -40.30
N ASP A 134 34.68 -3.01 -40.37
CA ASP A 134 35.98 -2.49 -40.85
C ASP A 134 36.06 -2.39 -42.39
N GLN A 135 36.30 -1.15 -42.83
CA GLN A 135 36.57 -0.63 -44.19
C GLN A 135 35.42 -0.45 -45.19
#